data_AF-A0A0H2RQP7-F1
#
_entry.id   AF-A0A0H2RQP7-F1
#
_cell.length_a   1.000
_cell.length_b   1.000
_cell.length_c   1.000
_cell.angle_alpha   90.00
_cell.angle_beta   90.00
_cell.angle_gamma   90.00
#
_symmetry.space_group_name_H-M   'P 1'
#
loop_
_entity.id
_entity.type
_entity.pdbx_description
1 polymer ?
#
loop_
_entity_poly.entity_id
_entity_poly.type
_entity_poly.pdbx_seq_one_letter_code
_entity_poly.pdbx_strand_id
1 'polypeptide(L)'
;MAVLQSVAERNSLNDMQLLAFGLIANKFLDIYSREENSDGSLISHQSKPLRLFLCGPGGTGKTHVIHSVQEVMRFYGCEHQLRFLAPTGNAAALIDGMTCHKGLGLKITSTGSSLNAVDSGDNYGVLVSIHNRTVLRDEWRNVRVLFIDEVSLL
;
A
#
# COMPACT_ATOMS: atom_id res chain seq x y z
N MET A 1 -3.09 6.66 21.70
CA MET A 1 -2.09 7.74 21.87
C MET A 1 -0.72 7.22 22.33
N ALA A 2 -0.61 6.50 23.45
CA ALA A 2 0.69 6.04 23.98
C ALA A 2 1.54 5.21 22.99
N VAL A 3 0.92 4.33 22.19
CA VAL A 3 1.63 3.50 21.20
C VAL A 3 2.28 4.35 20.12
N LEU A 4 1.60 5.38 19.60
CA LEU A 4 2.14 6.24 18.54
C LEU A 4 3.38 6.99 19.03
N GLN A 5 3.30 7.54 20.24
CA GLN A 5 4.42 8.25 20.86
C GLN A 5 5.61 7.31 21.10
N SER A 6 5.36 6.12 21.66
CA SER A 6 6.41 5.12 21.91
C SER A 6 7.11 4.67 20.63
N VAL A 7 6.37 4.43 19.54
CA VAL A 7 6.95 4.08 18.24
C VAL A 7 7.75 5.24 17.65
N ALA A 8 7.21 6.46 17.69
CA ALA A 8 7.89 7.64 17.17
C ALA A 8 9.22 7.92 17.89
N GLU A 9 9.24 7.82 19.21
CA GLU A 9 10.43 8.03 20.05
C GLU A 9 11.48 6.96 19.79
N ARG A 10 11.09 5.67 19.84
CA ARG A 10 12.00 4.55 19.60
C ARG A 10 12.61 4.58 18.21
N ASN A 11 11.84 5.00 17.21
CA ASN A 11 12.31 5.10 15.83
C ASN A 11 12.98 6.45 15.53
N SER A 12 13.07 7.35 16.52
CA SER A 12 13.74 8.66 16.39
C SER A 12 13.27 9.46 15.17
N LEU A 13 11.95 9.54 14.96
CA LEU A 13 11.38 10.25 13.82
C LEU A 13 11.64 11.75 13.92
N ASN A 14 12.16 12.35 12.84
CA ASN A 14 12.24 13.81 12.74
C ASN A 14 10.85 14.42 12.51
N ASP A 15 10.72 15.76 12.62
CA ASP A 15 9.43 16.46 12.56
C ASP A 15 8.59 16.12 11.31
N MET A 16 9.23 16.04 10.14
CA MET A 16 8.55 15.75 8.88
C MET A 16 8.12 14.29 8.78
N GLN A 17 8.96 13.38 9.26
CA GLN A 17 8.66 11.96 9.36
C GLN A 17 7.54 11.71 10.38
N LEU A 18 7.57 12.42 11.51
CA LEU A 18 6.56 12.38 12.57
C LEU A 18 5.21 12.88 12.06
N LEU A 19 5.18 13.94 11.26
CA LEU A 19 3.97 14.43 10.62
C LEU A 19 3.37 13.38 9.68
N ALA A 20 4.17 12.82 8.77
CA ALA A 20 3.71 11.80 7.84
C ALA A 20 3.23 10.53 8.57
N PHE A 21 4.04 10.04 9.51
CA PHE A 21 3.70 8.93 10.40
C PHE A 21 2.37 9.18 11.12
N GLY A 22 2.22 10.37 11.73
CA GLY A 22 1.03 10.76 12.46
C GLY A 22 -0.22 10.77 11.58
N LEU A 23 -0.14 11.32 10.36
CA LEU A 23 -1.27 11.33 9.42
C LEU A 23 -1.73 9.91 9.07
N ILE A 24 -0.79 9.03 8.74
CA ILE A 24 -1.10 7.65 8.33
C ILE A 24 -1.61 6.85 9.54
N ALA A 25 -0.88 6.87 10.66
CA ALA A 25 -1.19 6.07 11.83
C ALA A 25 -2.50 6.51 12.49
N ASN A 26 -2.77 7.81 12.61
CA ASN A 26 -4.07 8.27 13.13
C ASN A 26 -5.21 7.88 12.19
N LYS A 27 -5.00 7.93 10.86
CA LYS A 27 -6.03 7.48 9.92
C LYS A 27 -6.33 5.99 10.07
N PHE A 28 -5.29 5.17 10.24
CA PHE A 28 -5.45 3.75 10.54
C PHE A 28 -6.24 3.53 11.84
N LEU A 29 -5.87 4.22 12.93
CA LEU A 29 -6.58 4.07 14.22
C LEU A 29 -8.04 4.53 14.17
N ASP A 30 -8.35 5.59 13.42
CA ASP A 30 -9.73 6.04 13.17
C ASP A 30 -10.56 4.95 12.47
N ILE A 31 -9.99 4.28 11.46
CA ILE A 31 -10.65 3.17 10.76
C ILE A 31 -10.79 1.96 11.70
N TYR A 32 -9.71 1.56 12.36
CA TYR A 32 -9.68 0.42 13.28
C TYR A 32 -10.74 0.55 14.39
N SER A 33 -10.78 1.72 15.05
CA SER A 33 -11.71 1.95 16.16
C SER A 33 -13.18 1.92 15.70
N ARG A 34 -13.48 2.36 14.48
CA ARG A 34 -14.85 2.30 13.93
C ARG A 34 -15.26 0.87 13.63
N GLU A 35 -14.38 0.07 13.06
CA GLU A 35 -14.65 -1.34 12.75
C GLU A 35 -14.90 -2.15 14.05
N GLU A 36 -14.14 -1.89 15.11
CA GLU A 36 -14.30 -2.55 16.41
C GLU A 36 -15.62 -2.18 17.12
N ASN A 37 -16.07 -0.93 17.00
CA ASN A 37 -17.30 -0.44 17.63
C ASN A 37 -18.57 -0.63 16.77
N SER A 38 -18.44 -1.18 15.56
CA SER A 38 -19.58 -1.46 14.69
C SER A 38 -20.23 -2.78 15.10
N ASP A 39 -21.41 -2.73 15.73
CA ASP A 39 -22.26 -3.86 16.14
C ASP A 39 -22.85 -4.67 14.95
N GLY A 40 -22.08 -4.90 13.89
CA GLY A 40 -22.54 -5.56 12.66
C GLY A 40 -23.59 -4.78 11.85
N SER A 41 -24.10 -3.65 12.36
CA SER A 41 -24.99 -2.75 11.63
C SER A 41 -24.22 -2.06 10.50
N LEU A 42 -24.61 -2.37 9.26
CA LEU A 42 -24.02 -1.92 8.00
C LEU A 42 -24.19 -0.42 7.73
N ILE A 43 -24.08 0.45 8.75
CA ILE A 43 -23.97 1.89 8.50
C ILE A 43 -22.53 2.15 8.06
N SER A 44 -22.34 2.07 6.75
CA SER A 44 -21.10 2.44 6.07
C SER A 44 -20.85 3.93 6.25
N HIS A 45 -20.29 4.32 7.40
CA HIS A 45 -19.62 5.61 7.52
C HIS A 45 -18.33 5.53 6.70
N GLN A 46 -18.46 5.68 5.38
CA GLN A 46 -17.36 5.77 4.43
C GLN A 46 -16.50 6.98 4.80
N SER A 47 -15.53 6.77 5.68
CA SER A 47 -14.50 7.75 5.92
C SER A 47 -13.69 7.89 4.64
N LYS A 48 -13.49 9.13 4.17
CA LYS A 48 -12.70 9.37 2.95
C LYS A 48 -11.31 8.74 3.10
N PRO A 49 -10.83 7.97 2.10
CA PRO A 49 -9.49 7.39 2.17
C PRO A 49 -8.44 8.49 2.20
N LEU A 50 -7.42 8.32 3.04
CA LEU A 50 -6.23 9.16 3.01
C LEU A 50 -5.43 8.82 1.75
N ARG A 51 -5.20 9.83 0.91
CA ARG A 51 -4.30 9.75 -0.23
C ARG A 51 -3.14 10.69 0.07
N LEU A 52 -1.98 10.12 0.39
CA LEU A 52 -0.79 10.86 0.76
C LEU A 52 0.30 10.60 -0.27
N PHE A 53 0.89 11.68 -0.79
CA PHE A 53 2.08 11.62 -1.63
C PHE A 53 3.27 12.06 -0.79
N LEU A 54 4.14 11.11 -0.44
CA LEU A 54 5.31 11.34 0.40
C LEU A 54 6.54 11.59 -0.47
N CYS A 55 6.95 12.84 -0.60
CA CYS A 55 8.12 13.24 -1.38
C CYS A 55 9.36 13.47 -0.53
N GLY A 56 10.51 13.30 -1.17
CA GLY A 56 11.80 13.66 -0.63
C GLY A 56 12.92 12.97 -1.41
N PRO A 57 14.13 13.53 -1.45
CA PRO A 57 15.30 12.87 -2.01
C PRO A 57 15.51 11.44 -1.47
N GLY A 58 16.34 10.67 -2.17
CA GLY A 58 16.83 9.39 -1.64
C GLY A 58 17.47 9.59 -0.26
N GLY A 59 17.24 8.67 0.67
CA GLY A 59 17.83 8.72 2.01
C GLY A 59 17.11 9.61 3.05
N THR A 60 15.99 10.26 2.71
CA THR A 60 15.23 11.07 3.70
C THR A 60 14.34 10.25 4.65
N GLY A 61 14.40 8.90 4.58
CA GLY A 61 13.68 8.02 5.49
C GLY A 61 12.19 7.86 5.20
N LYS A 62 11.75 7.99 3.93
CA LYS A 62 10.36 7.68 3.54
C LYS A 62 9.95 6.27 3.95
N THR A 63 10.78 5.28 3.62
CA THR A 63 10.60 3.87 4.00
C THR A 63 10.58 3.69 5.52
N HIS A 64 11.39 4.47 6.25
CA HIS A 64 11.43 4.47 7.72
C HIS A 64 10.10 4.92 8.36
N VAL A 65 9.43 5.91 7.77
CA VAL A 65 8.07 6.32 8.18
C VAL A 65 7.09 5.15 8.05
N ILE A 66 7.15 4.41 6.94
CA ILE A 66 6.20 3.32 6.69
C ILE A 66 6.47 2.12 7.59
N HIS A 67 7.74 1.76 7.85
CA HIS A 67 8.05 0.72 8.84
C HIS A 67 7.59 1.10 10.25
N SER A 68 7.62 2.38 10.60
CA SER A 68 7.06 2.87 11.86
C SER A 68 5.53 2.69 11.90
N VAL A 69 4.83 2.98 10.80
CA VAL A 69 3.39 2.71 10.68
C VAL A 69 3.10 1.21 10.77
N GLN A 70 3.88 0.37 10.08
CA GLN A 70 3.76 -1.08 10.12
C GLN A 70 3.88 -1.61 11.55
N GLU A 71 4.77 -1.05 12.35
CA GLU A 71 4.93 -1.42 13.75
C GLU A 71 3.71 -1.08 14.60
N VAL A 72 3.11 0.09 14.38
CA VAL A 72 1.81 0.43 15.01
C VAL A 72 0.77 -0.60 14.58
N MET A 73 0.64 -0.90 13.29
CA MET A 73 -0.34 -1.87 12.80
C MET A 73 -0.09 -3.28 13.38
N ARG A 74 1.18 -3.69 13.53
CA ARG A 74 1.58 -4.95 14.17
C ARG A 74 1.15 -5.00 15.64
N PHE A 75 1.28 -3.90 16.38
CA PHE A 75 0.82 -3.81 17.76
C PHE A 75 -0.68 -4.12 17.90
N TYR A 76 -1.49 -3.73 16.92
CA TYR A 76 -2.93 -4.03 16.86
C TYR A 76 -3.26 -5.34 16.11
N GLY A 77 -2.27 -6.16 15.75
CA GLY A 77 -2.49 -7.40 14.98
C GLY A 77 -2.92 -7.18 13.52
N CYS A 78 -2.84 -5.96 13.02
CA CYS A 78 -3.32 -5.53 11.70
C CYS A 78 -2.20 -5.41 10.65
N GLU A 79 -0.99 -5.88 10.92
CA GLU A 79 0.13 -5.79 9.97
C GLU A 79 -0.20 -6.40 8.59
N HIS A 80 -0.97 -7.49 8.56
CA HIS A 80 -1.41 -8.15 7.33
C HIS A 80 -2.31 -7.27 6.44
N GLN A 81 -2.84 -6.16 6.96
CA GLN A 81 -3.66 -5.19 6.23
C GLN A 81 -2.83 -4.11 5.52
N LEU A 82 -1.51 -4.10 5.72
CA LEU A 82 -0.56 -3.25 5.01
C LEU A 82 0.03 -4.00 3.80
N ARG A 83 0.05 -3.35 2.64
CA ARG A 83 0.73 -3.84 1.43
C ARG A 83 1.73 -2.84 0.92
N PHE A 84 2.85 -3.38 0.44
CA PHE A 84 3.94 -2.65 -0.16
C PHE A 84 4.06 -3.02 -1.63
N LEU A 85 3.99 -2.02 -2.51
CA LEU A 85 4.23 -2.17 -3.93
C LEU A 85 5.40 -1.30 -4.39
N ALA A 86 6.09 -1.73 -5.42
CA ALA A 86 7.04 -0.89 -6.15
C ALA A 86 7.03 -1.26 -7.64
N PRO A 87 7.46 -0.38 -8.55
CA PRO A 87 7.50 -0.68 -9.98
C PRO A 87 8.52 -1.76 -10.35
N THR A 88 9.67 -1.81 -9.64
CA THR A 88 10.78 -2.71 -9.95
C THR A 88 10.95 -3.80 -8.88
N GLY A 89 11.53 -4.94 -9.28
CA GLY A 89 11.79 -6.06 -8.37
C GLY A 89 12.74 -5.69 -7.24
N ASN A 90 13.78 -4.91 -7.52
CA ASN A 90 14.75 -4.46 -6.50
C ASN A 90 14.10 -3.53 -5.48
N ALA A 91 13.33 -2.53 -5.92
CA ALA A 91 12.63 -1.63 -5.00
C ALA A 91 11.60 -2.39 -4.15
N ALA A 92 10.86 -3.33 -4.75
CA ALA A 92 9.92 -4.17 -4.01
C ALA A 92 10.62 -5.03 -2.94
N ALA A 93 11.79 -5.61 -3.24
CA ALA A 93 12.56 -6.40 -2.29
C ALA A 93 13.07 -5.58 -1.10
N LEU A 94 13.42 -4.30 -1.31
CA LEU A 94 13.92 -3.42 -0.25
C LEU A 94 12.86 -3.08 0.82
N ILE A 95 11.59 -3.16 0.46
CA ILE A 95 10.46 -2.82 1.34
C ILE A 95 9.65 -4.06 1.76
N ASP A 96 10.21 -5.26 1.57
CA ASP A 96 9.54 -6.55 1.80
C ASP A 96 8.15 -6.63 1.12
N GLY A 97 8.08 -6.08 -0.10
CA GLY A 97 6.88 -5.94 -0.89
C GLY A 97 6.89 -6.78 -2.16
N MET A 98 6.04 -6.39 -3.11
CA MET A 98 5.98 -7.01 -4.43
C MET A 98 5.90 -5.96 -5.53
N THR A 99 6.16 -6.37 -6.77
CA THR A 99 6.01 -5.44 -7.89
C THR A 99 4.54 -5.06 -8.09
N CYS A 100 4.27 -3.86 -8.59
CA CYS A 100 2.92 -3.45 -8.98
C CYS A 100 2.28 -4.47 -9.93
N HIS A 101 3.07 -5.02 -10.86
CA HIS A 101 2.66 -6.08 -11.77
C HIS A 101 2.16 -7.33 -11.04
N LYS A 102 2.94 -7.84 -10.09
CA LYS A 102 2.57 -9.02 -9.30
C LYS A 102 1.37 -8.73 -8.41
N GLY A 103 1.43 -7.64 -7.64
CA GLY A 103 0.40 -7.28 -6.66
C GLY A 103 -0.95 -6.94 -7.28
N LEU A 104 -0.97 -6.39 -8.49
CA LEU A 104 -2.21 -6.07 -9.20
C LEU A 104 -2.57 -7.13 -10.27
N GLY A 105 -1.77 -8.19 -10.38
CA GLY A 105 -1.98 -9.29 -11.32
C GLY A 105 -1.89 -8.91 -12.80
N LEU A 106 -1.08 -7.90 -13.12
CA LEU A 106 -0.86 -7.39 -14.47
C LEU A 106 0.17 -8.28 -15.16
N LYS A 107 -0.24 -9.00 -16.21
CA LYS A 107 0.69 -9.69 -17.10
C LYS A 107 0.97 -8.78 -18.29
N ILE A 108 2.24 -8.44 -18.49
CA ILE A 108 2.71 -7.80 -19.70
C ILE A 108 2.96 -8.92 -20.72
N THR A 109 2.22 -8.91 -21.83
CA THR A 109 2.52 -9.76 -22.98
C THR A 109 3.13 -8.90 -24.08
N SER A 110 4.28 -9.30 -24.60
CA SER A 110 4.77 -8.74 -25.87
C SER A 110 3.86 -9.27 -26.99
N THR A 111 3.25 -8.35 -27.70
CA THR A 111 2.27 -8.65 -28.75
C THR A 111 2.98 -9.26 -29.96
N GLY A 112 3.19 -10.58 -29.92
CA GLY A 112 3.68 -11.40 -31.03
C GLY A 112 2.89 -12.69 -31.23
N SER A 113 1.81 -12.90 -30.47
CA SER A 113 0.99 -14.11 -30.55
C SER A 113 -0.45 -13.80 -30.15
N SER A 114 -1.22 -13.34 -31.16
CA SER A 114 -2.69 -13.39 -31.29
C SER A 114 -3.56 -13.12 -30.05
N LEU A 115 -4.23 -11.96 -30.03
CA LEU A 115 -5.69 -11.84 -30.11
C LEU A 115 -6.06 -10.34 -30.14
N ASN A 116 -6.56 -9.87 -31.29
CA ASN A 116 -7.20 -8.56 -31.54
C ASN A 116 -6.38 -7.31 -31.16
N ALA A 117 -5.28 -7.06 -31.89
CA ALA A 117 -4.60 -5.77 -31.88
C ALA A 117 -5.33 -4.79 -32.83
N VAL A 118 -5.86 -3.70 -32.27
CA VAL A 118 -6.12 -2.48 -33.04
C VAL A 118 -4.81 -1.68 -33.03
N ASP A 119 -4.35 -1.39 -34.23
CA ASP A 119 -3.03 -0.87 -34.58
C ASP A 119 -2.84 0.59 -34.16
N SER A 120 -1.78 0.88 -33.40
CA SER A 120 -1.00 2.15 -33.37
C SER A 120 -0.07 2.17 -32.15
N GLY A 121 1.24 2.05 -32.39
CA GLY A 121 2.34 2.46 -31.48
C GLY A 121 2.56 1.62 -30.22
N ASP A 122 3.70 0.90 -30.15
CA ASP A 122 4.25 0.21 -28.96
C ASP A 122 3.21 -0.32 -27.96
N ASN A 123 2.25 -1.10 -28.46
CA ASN A 123 1.06 -1.44 -27.71
C ASN A 123 1.32 -2.67 -26.82
N TYR A 124 1.86 -2.42 -25.62
CA TYR A 124 1.91 -3.42 -24.55
C TYR A 124 0.48 -3.71 -24.09
N GLY A 125 -0.09 -4.83 -24.53
CA GLY A 125 -1.36 -5.33 -24.01
C GLY A 125 -1.19 -5.80 -22.56
N VAL A 126 -1.90 -5.19 -21.62
CA VAL A 126 -1.97 -5.66 -20.24
C VAL A 126 -3.13 -6.64 -20.11
N LEU A 127 -2.81 -7.91 -19.85
CA LEU A 127 -3.81 -8.96 -19.67
C LEU A 127 -4.00 -9.26 -18.17
N VAL A 128 -5.26 -9.29 -17.73
CA VAL A 128 -5.65 -9.75 -16.38
C VAL A 128 -6.63 -10.93 -16.54
N SER A 129 -6.18 -12.14 -16.17
CA SER A 129 -7.01 -13.35 -16.25
C SER A 129 -8.07 -13.40 -15.14
N ILE A 130 -9.24 -13.99 -15.42
CA ILE A 130 -10.37 -14.13 -14.47
C ILE A 130 -9.96 -14.89 -13.21
N HIS A 131 -9.22 -16.00 -13.33
CA HIS A 131 -8.76 -16.77 -12.18
C HIS A 131 -7.84 -15.94 -11.28
N ASN A 132 -6.98 -15.13 -11.88
CA ASN A 132 -6.12 -14.18 -11.17
C ASN A 132 -6.96 -13.15 -10.39
N ARG A 133 -8.08 -12.68 -10.98
CA ARG A 133 -8.96 -11.69 -10.33
C ARG A 133 -9.59 -12.20 -9.03
N THR A 134 -9.95 -13.48 -8.95
CA THR A 134 -10.55 -14.04 -7.72
C THR A 134 -9.51 -14.18 -6.61
N VAL A 135 -8.31 -14.68 -6.94
CA VAL A 135 -7.19 -14.78 -6.00
C VAL A 135 -6.79 -13.40 -5.48
N LEU A 136 -6.61 -12.42 -6.37
CA LEU A 136 -6.30 -11.05 -5.98
C LEU A 136 -7.39 -10.44 -5.11
N ARG A 137 -8.67 -10.66 -5.41
CA ARG A 137 -9.75 -10.16 -4.55
C ARG A 137 -9.66 -10.70 -3.14
N ASP A 138 -9.26 -11.96 -2.96
CA ASP A 138 -9.07 -12.54 -1.64
C ASP A 138 -7.81 -12.00 -0.95
N GLU A 139 -6.68 -11.95 -1.65
CA GLU A 139 -5.41 -11.40 -1.13
C GLU A 139 -5.52 -9.93 -0.69
N TRP A 140 -6.36 -9.15 -1.38
CA TRP A 140 -6.58 -7.73 -1.15
C TRP A 140 -7.78 -7.43 -0.24
N ARG A 141 -8.60 -8.44 0.12
CA ARG A 141 -9.87 -8.26 0.85
C ARG A 141 -9.72 -7.45 2.14
N ASN A 142 -8.65 -7.70 2.86
CA ASN A 142 -8.40 -7.10 4.17
C ASN A 142 -7.38 -5.96 4.12
N VAL A 143 -6.90 -5.58 2.94
CA VAL A 143 -5.91 -4.50 2.82
C VAL A 143 -6.59 -3.18 3.13
N ARG A 144 -5.99 -2.40 4.04
CA ARG A 144 -6.47 -1.08 4.47
C ARG A 144 -5.46 0.02 4.17
N VAL A 145 -4.18 -0.33 4.12
CA VAL A 145 -3.10 0.59 3.79
C VAL A 145 -2.31 0.03 2.62
N LEU A 146 -2.17 0.82 1.57
CA LEU A 146 -1.33 0.52 0.42
C LEU A 146 -0.23 1.58 0.34
N PHE A 147 1.02 1.13 0.41
CA PHE A 147 2.19 1.95 0.14
C PHE A 147 2.76 1.57 -1.22
N ILE A 148 3.07 2.58 -2.04
CA ILE A 148 3.71 2.41 -3.34
C ILE A 148 5.00 3.21 -3.31
N ASP A 149 6.14 2.54 -3.43
CA ASP A 149 7.47 3.16 -3.48
C ASP A 149 7.90 3.42 -4.92
N GLU A 150 8.88 4.32 -5.09
CA GLU A 150 9.45 4.69 -6.40
C GLU A 150 8.40 5.04 -7.47
N VAL A 151 7.34 5.72 -7.03
CA VAL A 151 6.19 6.13 -7.87
C VAL A 151 6.58 7.01 -9.07
N SER A 152 7.79 7.56 -9.10
CA SER A 152 8.35 8.28 -10.25
C SER A 152 8.66 7.37 -11.45
N LEU A 153 8.71 6.05 -11.25
CA LEU A 153 8.98 5.05 -12.30
C LEU A 153 7.70 4.36 -12.82
N LEU A 154 6.52 4.80 -12.38
CA LEU A 154 5.22 4.30 -12.82
C LEU A 154 4.69 5.04 -14.06
#